data_AF-A0AAJ7SGD6-F1
#
_entry.id   AF-A0AAJ7SGD6-F1
#
_cell.length_a   1.000
_cell.length_b   1.000
_cell.length_c   1.000
_cell.angle_alpha   90.00
_cell.angle_beta   90.00
_cell.angle_gamma   90.00
#
_symmetry.space_group_name_H-M   'P 1'
#
loop_
_entity.id
_entity.type
_entity.pdbx_description
1 polymer ?
#
loop_
_entity_poly.entity_id
_entity_poly.type
_entity_poly.pdbx_seq_one_letter_code
_entity_poly.pdbx_strand_id
1 'polypeptide(L)'
;MDALDEQQRAANDLAEKLFEIEVNLGNQLMEIAYDDRVKYIYNPLDYAAETHRDFVRAALGVIKPRTGIKILFIGINPGPYGMAQNGVPFGDTDFVRDWLEVRGIIRKPYREHPKRPVEGFKCKQREMSGKRFWSLIKDLCGGKSELFYECCIVYNFCPLSFMEDSARNITPDQLRGEAKKRLLEACDEALRKVVELLQPEMIVGVGKFAYARAAAASEWLTSHNSQAGAVRVFDIPHPSPASPEANQGWDKLALHKFDQEGLLKLTGWTVSDDRLQEAAKESERIIQAKNNRSPAKRRRTVDGVSSDGSPSPEKRKSRKAQSVEDSRRNCPSVPGGTQFTTPENSVERYFEAGYPSYAVTAPSIPPPTWPSQWSNSPQVPSGFPNSKPPQWNPSSQFMLQSPPQWSGAPWPGTPAPAHSGQYDYYAARSLYQQPAHQGLAQPSQILPPSPTLSPWGSNVPLAAQNSTPWPLSSFQH
;
A
#
# COMPACT_ATOMS: atom_id res chain seq x y z
N MET A 1 -20.74 34.07 -6.76
CA MET A 1 -20.36 32.73 -6.26
C MET A 1 -18.93 32.52 -6.73
N ASP A 2 -18.00 32.64 -5.79
CA ASP A 2 -16.58 32.96 -6.04
C ASP A 2 -15.74 31.75 -6.48
N ALA A 3 -14.66 32.01 -7.23
CA ALA A 3 -13.69 31.01 -7.69
C ALA A 3 -13.08 30.17 -6.55
N LEU A 4 -12.99 30.72 -5.32
CA LEU A 4 -12.55 30.00 -4.12
C LEU A 4 -13.51 28.87 -3.74
N ASP A 5 -14.81 29.11 -3.89
CA ASP A 5 -15.87 28.15 -3.55
C ASP A 5 -15.95 27.03 -4.61
N GLU A 6 -15.62 27.34 -5.87
CA GLU A 6 -15.47 26.34 -6.93
C GLU A 6 -14.24 25.45 -6.74
N GLN A 7 -13.08 26.04 -6.42
CA GLN A 7 -11.86 25.29 -6.14
C GLN A 7 -12.01 24.37 -4.92
N GLN A 8 -12.71 24.86 -3.88
CA GLN A 8 -13.04 24.09 -2.69
C GLN A 8 -13.96 22.91 -2.99
N ARG A 9 -14.98 23.10 -3.85
CA ARG A 9 -15.85 22.02 -4.33
C ARG A 9 -15.07 20.98 -5.13
N ALA A 10 -14.20 21.41 -6.04
CA ALA A 10 -13.38 20.51 -6.85
C ALA A 10 -12.42 19.67 -5.98
N ALA A 11 -11.79 20.27 -4.97
CA ALA A 11 -10.95 19.54 -4.03
C ALA A 11 -11.73 18.50 -3.22
N ASN A 12 -12.96 18.85 -2.79
CA ASN A 12 -13.84 17.91 -2.09
C ASN A 12 -14.27 16.74 -2.99
N ASP A 13 -14.67 17.01 -4.23
CA ASP A 13 -15.02 15.99 -5.21
C ASP A 13 -13.84 15.05 -5.49
N LEU A 14 -12.63 15.60 -5.63
CA LEU A 14 -11.41 14.82 -5.79
C LEU A 14 -11.15 13.90 -4.59
N ALA A 15 -11.34 14.40 -3.37
CA ALA A 15 -11.17 13.61 -2.15
C ALA A 15 -12.21 12.50 -2.02
N GLU A 16 -13.49 12.77 -2.28
CA GLU A 16 -14.53 11.74 -2.20
C GLU A 16 -14.32 10.66 -3.29
N LYS A 17 -13.91 11.03 -4.51
CA LYS A 17 -13.52 10.05 -5.54
C LYS A 17 -12.34 9.17 -5.13
N LEU A 18 -11.33 9.74 -4.47
CA LEU A 18 -10.23 8.96 -3.93
C LEU A 18 -10.72 7.99 -2.85
N PHE A 19 -11.56 8.45 -1.92
CA PHE A 19 -12.15 7.59 -0.90
C PHE A 19 -13.02 6.47 -1.50
N GLU A 20 -13.75 6.73 -2.59
CA GLU A 20 -14.51 5.70 -3.29
C GLU A 20 -13.59 4.62 -3.86
N ILE A 21 -12.47 4.99 -4.49
CA ILE A 21 -11.47 4.04 -4.99
C ILE A 21 -10.93 3.19 -3.83
N GLU A 22 -10.56 3.85 -2.73
CA GLU A 22 -9.97 3.22 -1.55
C GLU A 22 -10.93 2.28 -0.81
N VAL A 23 -12.18 2.70 -0.61
CA VAL A 23 -13.24 1.89 0.01
C VAL A 23 -13.58 0.69 -0.86
N ASN A 24 -13.70 0.88 -2.17
CA ASN A 24 -13.96 -0.22 -3.11
C ASN A 24 -12.81 -1.23 -3.10
N LEU A 25 -11.56 -0.76 -3.15
CA LEU A 25 -10.39 -1.63 -3.01
C LEU A 25 -10.41 -2.39 -1.68
N GLY A 26 -10.60 -1.69 -0.57
CA GLY A 26 -10.65 -2.30 0.76
C GLY A 26 -11.71 -3.39 0.87
N ASN A 27 -12.92 -3.15 0.35
CA ASN A 27 -13.99 -4.14 0.31
C ASN A 27 -13.63 -5.37 -0.53
N GLN A 28 -13.13 -5.17 -1.76
CA GLN A 28 -12.72 -6.27 -2.65
C GLN A 28 -11.63 -7.13 -2.01
N LEU A 29 -10.64 -6.51 -1.38
CA LEU A 29 -9.54 -7.25 -0.74
C LEU A 29 -10.02 -8.04 0.48
N MET A 30 -10.99 -7.53 1.25
CA MET A 30 -11.56 -8.24 2.40
C MET A 30 -12.38 -9.48 2.00
N GLU A 31 -12.83 -9.59 0.75
CA GLU A 31 -13.55 -10.76 0.21
C GLU A 31 -12.62 -11.88 -0.28
N ILE A 32 -11.32 -11.62 -0.39
CA ILE A 32 -10.35 -12.62 -0.84
C ILE A 32 -10.16 -13.71 0.22
N ALA A 33 -10.30 -14.97 -0.18
CA ALA A 33 -9.92 -16.11 0.63
C ALA A 33 -8.39 -16.29 0.64
N TYR A 34 -7.74 -15.83 1.71
CA TYR A 34 -6.29 -15.96 1.88
C TYR A 34 -5.86 -17.34 2.38
N ASP A 35 -4.58 -17.68 2.18
CA ASP A 35 -4.02 -18.93 2.68
C ASP A 35 -3.97 -18.98 4.21
N ASP A 36 -3.90 -20.19 4.77
CA ASP A 36 -4.00 -20.44 6.22
C ASP A 36 -2.98 -19.70 7.09
N ARG A 37 -1.89 -19.15 6.52
CA ARG A 37 -0.93 -18.34 7.28
C ARG A 37 -1.52 -16.99 7.67
N VAL A 38 -2.44 -16.44 6.87
CA VAL A 38 -3.11 -15.17 7.17
C VAL A 38 -4.20 -15.43 8.21
N LYS A 39 -3.93 -15.06 9.47
CA LYS A 39 -4.87 -15.26 10.59
C LYS A 39 -5.58 -13.99 11.04
N TYR A 40 -4.95 -12.83 10.82
CA TYR A 40 -5.52 -11.52 11.14
C TYR A 40 -5.30 -10.57 9.96
N ILE A 41 -6.34 -9.81 9.64
CA ILE A 41 -6.35 -8.80 8.58
C ILE A 41 -6.87 -7.51 9.18
N TYR A 42 -6.07 -6.45 9.13
CA TYR A 42 -6.49 -5.12 9.53
C TYR A 42 -6.72 -4.26 8.30
N ASN A 43 -7.87 -3.59 8.26
CA ASN A 43 -8.18 -2.54 7.28
C ASN A 43 -8.23 -1.17 7.98
N PRO A 44 -7.12 -0.41 8.02
CA PRO A 44 -7.09 0.90 8.67
C PRO A 44 -8.00 1.93 7.99
N LEU A 45 -8.33 1.75 6.71
CA LEU A 45 -9.26 2.63 6.00
C LEU A 45 -10.69 2.53 6.52
N ASP A 46 -11.00 1.48 7.29
CA ASP A 46 -12.29 1.27 7.96
C ASP A 46 -12.26 1.81 9.39
N TYR A 47 -11.45 1.21 10.27
CA TYR A 47 -11.45 1.59 11.70
C TYR A 47 -10.75 2.92 11.99
N ALA A 48 -9.86 3.41 11.12
CA ALA A 48 -9.21 4.72 11.23
C ALA A 48 -9.62 5.66 10.08
N ALA A 49 -10.83 5.48 9.55
CA ALA A 49 -11.36 6.27 8.43
C ALA A 49 -11.33 7.78 8.68
N GLU A 50 -11.62 8.24 9.90
CA GLU A 50 -11.68 9.67 10.21
C GLU A 50 -10.31 10.33 10.06
N THR A 51 -9.27 9.75 10.64
CA THR A 51 -7.90 10.28 10.54
C THR A 51 -7.33 10.13 9.13
N HIS A 52 -7.68 9.04 8.43
CA HIS A 52 -7.29 8.88 7.03
C HIS A 52 -7.93 9.96 6.14
N ARG A 53 -9.24 10.20 6.29
CA ARG A 53 -9.95 11.24 5.54
C ARG A 53 -9.42 12.64 5.85
N ASP A 54 -9.09 12.93 7.10
CA ASP A 54 -8.49 14.20 7.51
C ASP A 54 -7.14 14.44 6.83
N PHE A 55 -6.26 13.43 6.80
CA PHE A 55 -5.00 13.49 6.06
C PHE A 55 -5.18 13.73 4.55
N VAL A 56 -6.08 12.98 3.91
CA VAL A 56 -6.33 13.11 2.45
C VAL A 56 -6.93 14.47 2.10
N ARG A 57 -7.87 14.98 2.91
CA ARG A 57 -8.44 16.33 2.72
C ARG A 57 -7.39 17.42 2.83
N ALA A 58 -6.49 17.32 3.81
CA ALA A 58 -5.34 18.22 3.90
C ALA A 58 -4.46 18.14 2.64
N ALA A 59 -4.12 16.93 2.18
CA ALA A 59 -3.26 16.73 1.02
C ALA A 59 -3.87 17.13 -0.32
N LEU A 60 -5.19 17.03 -0.48
CA LEU A 60 -5.88 17.40 -1.73
C LEU A 60 -6.31 18.86 -1.80
N GLY A 61 -5.98 19.66 -0.79
CA GLY A 61 -6.28 21.09 -0.79
C GLY A 61 -7.75 21.41 -0.48
N VAL A 62 -8.48 20.49 0.15
CA VAL A 62 -9.80 20.76 0.75
C VAL A 62 -9.67 21.79 1.88
N ILE A 63 -8.47 21.96 2.44
CA ILE A 63 -8.24 22.92 3.51
C ILE A 63 -7.56 24.19 2.96
N LYS A 64 -6.83 24.08 1.83
CA LYS A 64 -6.12 25.20 1.18
C LYS A 64 -6.05 25.01 -0.35
N PRO A 65 -6.41 26.03 -1.15
CA PRO A 65 -6.17 26.08 -2.59
C PRO A 65 -4.75 25.69 -3.01
N ARG A 66 -4.63 24.88 -4.06
CA ARG A 66 -3.33 24.48 -4.64
C ARG A 66 -3.42 24.21 -6.15
N THR A 67 -2.27 24.05 -6.79
CA THR A 67 -2.14 23.96 -8.27
C THR A 67 -2.22 22.53 -8.83
N GLY A 68 -2.23 21.49 -7.98
CA GLY A 68 -2.27 20.08 -8.39
C GLY A 68 -1.36 19.17 -7.55
N ILE A 69 -1.44 17.84 -7.71
CA ILE A 69 -0.44 16.92 -7.12
C ILE A 69 0.78 16.93 -8.05
N LYS A 70 1.97 17.26 -7.52
CA LYS A 70 3.23 17.07 -8.24
C LYS A 70 3.83 15.69 -7.95
N ILE A 71 3.86 15.30 -6.68
CA ILE A 71 4.51 14.07 -6.23
C ILE A 71 3.52 13.12 -5.55
N LEU A 72 3.45 11.89 -6.04
CA LEU A 72 2.78 10.77 -5.37
C LEU A 72 3.84 9.80 -4.82
N PHE A 73 3.98 9.72 -3.50
CA PHE A 73 4.81 8.69 -2.86
C PHE A 73 3.99 7.41 -2.66
N ILE A 74 4.56 6.25 -3.01
CA ILE A 74 3.88 4.97 -2.88
C ILE A 74 4.68 4.04 -1.97
N GLY A 75 4.08 3.66 -0.85
CA GLY A 75 4.53 2.57 0.02
C GLY A 75 3.91 1.22 -0.34
N ILE A 76 4.27 0.17 0.41
CA ILE A 76 3.79 -1.19 0.16
C ILE A 76 2.44 -1.41 0.82
N ASN A 77 2.42 -1.48 2.16
CA ASN A 77 1.23 -1.73 2.97
C ASN A 77 1.42 -1.22 4.42
N PRO A 78 0.34 -1.10 5.22
CA PRO A 78 0.43 -0.61 6.59
C PRO A 78 1.41 -1.39 7.48
N GLY A 79 2.33 -0.66 8.08
CA GLY A 79 3.12 -1.14 9.21
C GLY A 79 2.30 -1.18 10.52
N PRO A 80 2.61 -2.12 11.44
CA PRO A 80 1.77 -2.42 12.60
C PRO A 80 1.72 -1.29 13.65
N TYR A 81 2.74 -0.44 13.71
CA TYR A 81 2.82 0.68 14.65
C TYR A 81 2.65 2.04 13.96
N GLY A 82 2.43 2.03 12.64
CA GLY A 82 2.29 3.21 11.80
C GLY A 82 0.85 3.39 11.32
N MET A 83 0.64 3.20 10.02
CA MET A 83 -0.69 3.32 9.39
C MET A 83 -1.74 2.39 10.03
N ALA A 84 -1.37 1.22 10.55
CA ALA A 84 -2.31 0.36 11.28
C ALA A 84 -2.79 0.95 12.63
N GLN A 85 -2.12 1.99 13.13
CA GLN A 85 -2.53 2.70 14.33
C GLN A 85 -3.36 3.93 14.00
N ASN A 86 -3.13 4.62 12.89
CA ASN A 86 -3.69 5.96 12.67
C ASN A 86 -4.20 6.24 11.24
N GLY A 87 -4.19 5.25 10.34
CA GLY A 87 -4.71 5.41 8.98
C GLY A 87 -3.83 6.21 8.02
N VAL A 88 -2.69 6.77 8.45
CA VAL A 88 -1.81 7.55 7.57
C VAL A 88 -0.64 6.69 7.06
N PRO A 89 -0.36 6.63 5.74
CA PRO A 89 0.79 5.92 5.20
C PRO A 89 2.10 6.36 5.84
N PHE A 90 3.00 5.40 6.14
CA PHE A 90 4.21 5.65 6.94
C PHE A 90 3.94 6.36 8.28
N GLY A 91 2.72 6.29 8.82
CA GLY A 91 2.25 7.17 9.89
C GLY A 91 2.87 6.90 11.26
N ASP A 92 4.09 7.35 11.51
CA ASP A 92 4.61 7.41 12.87
C ASP A 92 3.77 8.39 13.71
N THR A 93 3.22 7.90 14.83
CA THR A 93 2.18 8.57 15.62
C THR A 93 2.51 10.03 15.98
N ASP A 94 3.76 10.32 16.35
CA ASP A 94 4.15 11.68 16.73
C ASP A 94 4.15 12.62 15.53
N PHE A 95 4.66 12.18 14.37
CA PHE A 95 4.60 13.01 13.16
C PHE A 95 3.17 13.23 12.68
N VAL A 96 2.34 12.19 12.72
CA VAL A 96 0.94 12.29 12.29
C VAL A 96 0.16 13.26 13.18
N ARG A 97 0.34 13.17 14.50
CA ARG A 97 -0.36 14.02 15.47
C ARG A 97 0.20 15.45 15.50
N ASP A 98 1.52 15.61 15.58
CA ASP A 98 2.13 16.88 15.97
C ASP A 98 2.65 17.70 14.80
N TRP A 99 2.90 17.08 13.63
CA TRP A 99 3.45 17.78 12.47
C TRP A 99 2.52 17.80 11.27
N LEU A 100 1.93 16.66 10.91
CA LEU A 100 0.86 16.59 9.91
C LEU A 100 -0.48 17.08 10.48
N GLU A 101 -0.56 17.23 11.81
CA GLU A 101 -1.72 17.76 12.54
C GLU A 101 -3.03 17.01 12.29
N VAL A 102 -2.96 15.74 11.93
CA VAL A 102 -4.13 14.91 11.63
C VAL A 102 -4.95 14.63 12.89
N ARG A 103 -6.28 14.70 12.76
CA ARG A 103 -7.26 14.50 13.83
C ARG A 103 -8.33 13.50 13.41
N GLY A 104 -8.99 12.90 14.39
CA GLY A 104 -10.09 11.96 14.17
C GLY A 104 -10.13 10.84 15.20
N ILE A 105 -11.26 10.13 15.25
CA ILE A 105 -11.44 8.97 16.11
C ILE A 105 -10.87 7.72 15.40
N ILE A 106 -10.12 6.94 16.16
CA ILE A 106 -9.59 5.64 15.72
C ILE A 106 -10.30 4.56 16.52
N ARG A 107 -11.05 3.71 15.81
CA ARG A 107 -11.76 2.54 16.35
C ARG A 107 -10.85 1.31 16.35
N LYS A 108 -11.40 0.17 16.76
CA LYS A 108 -10.71 -1.12 16.77
C LYS A 108 -11.02 -1.93 15.50
N PRO A 109 -10.10 -2.75 15.00
CA PRO A 109 -10.43 -3.74 13.98
C PRO A 109 -11.39 -4.80 14.56
N TYR A 110 -12.21 -5.42 13.71
CA TYR A 110 -13.19 -6.44 14.12
C TYR A 110 -12.57 -7.58 14.92
N ARG A 111 -11.42 -8.09 14.47
CA ARG A 111 -10.64 -9.12 15.16
C ARG A 111 -9.22 -8.63 15.39
N GLU A 112 -8.93 -8.26 16.63
CA GLU A 112 -7.63 -7.76 17.05
C GLU A 112 -6.71 -8.91 17.51
N HIS A 113 -5.46 -8.91 17.04
CA HIS A 113 -4.43 -9.80 17.56
C HIS A 113 -3.93 -9.28 18.93
N PRO A 114 -3.87 -10.09 20.00
CA PRO A 114 -3.46 -9.63 21.34
C PRO A 114 -2.09 -8.93 21.42
N LYS A 115 -1.10 -9.39 20.66
CA LYS A 115 0.24 -8.77 20.53
C LYS A 115 0.31 -7.54 19.59
N ARG A 116 -0.78 -7.16 18.93
CA ARG A 116 -0.86 -6.02 18.00
C ARG A 116 -2.15 -5.22 18.24
N PRO A 117 -2.35 -4.68 19.46
CA PRO A 117 -3.47 -3.81 19.70
C PRO A 117 -3.35 -2.52 18.87
N VAL A 118 -4.49 -2.04 18.38
CA VAL A 118 -4.66 -0.72 17.78
C VAL A 118 -4.98 0.26 18.91
N GLU A 119 -4.00 1.02 19.34
CA GLU A 119 -4.09 1.99 20.44
C GLU A 119 -4.32 3.43 19.91
N GLY A 120 -4.38 3.60 18.59
CA GLY A 120 -4.57 4.90 17.98
C GLY A 120 -3.38 5.83 18.22
N PHE A 121 -3.67 7.12 18.41
CA PHE A 121 -2.66 8.12 18.80
C PHE A 121 -2.02 7.90 20.19
N LYS A 122 -2.50 6.91 20.96
CA LYS A 122 -1.90 6.53 22.25
C LYS A 122 -0.84 5.43 22.11
N CYS A 123 -0.65 4.87 20.91
CA CYS A 123 0.38 3.89 20.64
C CYS A 123 1.76 4.46 21.00
N LYS A 124 2.45 3.82 21.94
CA LYS A 124 3.78 4.24 22.41
C LYS A 124 4.91 3.75 21.52
N GLN A 125 4.65 2.74 20.69
CA GLN A 125 5.65 2.18 19.79
C GLN A 125 5.86 3.09 18.59
N ARG A 126 7.11 3.24 18.18
CA ARG A 126 7.50 4.08 17.04
C ARG A 126 7.62 3.23 15.79
N GLU A 127 7.01 3.67 14.70
CA GLU A 127 7.14 3.05 13.39
C GLU A 127 8.43 3.58 12.75
N MET A 128 9.55 2.87 12.91
CA MET A 128 10.87 3.38 12.49
C MET A 128 10.95 3.76 11.00
N SER A 129 10.26 3.02 10.13
CA SER A 129 10.13 3.36 8.70
C SER A 129 9.45 4.72 8.53
N GLY A 130 8.36 4.94 9.25
CA GLY A 130 7.60 6.19 9.25
C GLY A 130 8.37 7.35 9.82
N LYS A 131 9.05 7.14 10.95
CA LYS A 131 9.91 8.13 11.58
C LYS A 131 11.00 8.63 10.62
N ARG A 132 11.70 7.72 9.93
CA ARG A 132 12.73 8.08 8.94
C ARG A 132 12.13 8.87 7.78
N PHE A 133 11.04 8.37 7.21
CA PHE A 133 10.36 9.02 6.09
C PHE A 133 9.92 10.45 6.44
N TRP A 134 9.07 10.60 7.45
CA TRP A 134 8.51 11.90 7.82
C TRP A 134 9.55 12.86 8.40
N SER A 135 10.61 12.37 9.05
CA SER A 135 11.71 13.23 9.50
C SER A 135 12.44 13.88 8.33
N LEU A 136 12.72 13.14 7.26
CA LEU A 136 13.36 13.71 6.08
C LEU A 136 12.44 14.71 5.39
N ILE A 137 11.18 14.35 5.15
CA ILE A 137 10.23 15.25 4.48
C ILE A 137 10.00 16.53 5.30
N LYS A 138 9.85 16.41 6.64
CA LYS A 138 9.73 17.58 7.52
C LYS A 138 10.91 18.51 7.41
N ASP A 139 12.12 17.96 7.40
CA ASP A 139 13.35 18.73 7.29
C ASP A 139 13.47 19.44 5.93
N LEU A 140 13.16 18.76 4.83
CA LEU A 140 13.13 19.36 3.48
C LEU A 140 12.07 20.47 3.35
N CYS A 141 10.98 20.36 4.09
CA CYS A 141 9.93 21.37 4.17
C CYS A 141 10.22 22.48 5.20
N GLY A 142 11.45 22.57 5.75
CA GLY A 142 11.80 23.59 6.75
C GLY A 142 10.93 23.55 8.01
N GLY A 143 10.40 22.37 8.35
CA GLY A 143 9.53 22.16 9.49
C GLY A 143 8.03 22.43 9.26
N LYS A 144 7.62 22.88 8.08
CA LYS A 144 6.24 23.29 7.76
C LYS A 144 5.51 22.22 6.95
N SER A 145 4.46 21.61 7.48
CA SER A 145 3.71 20.57 6.76
C SER A 145 2.91 21.12 5.58
N GLU A 146 2.62 22.42 5.55
CA GLU A 146 1.96 23.08 4.43
C GLU A 146 2.74 22.93 3.12
N LEU A 147 4.07 23.05 3.16
CA LEU A 147 4.92 22.89 1.97
C LEU A 147 4.89 21.46 1.41
N PHE A 148 4.63 20.47 2.28
CA PHE A 148 4.37 19.11 1.83
C PHE A 148 2.99 19.01 1.15
N TYR A 149 1.94 19.51 1.81
CA TYR A 149 0.56 19.43 1.30
C TYR A 149 0.30 20.25 0.03
N GLU A 150 1.09 21.30 -0.22
CA GLU A 150 1.01 22.10 -1.45
C GLU A 150 1.20 21.27 -2.73
N CYS A 151 1.99 20.19 -2.69
CA CYS A 151 2.36 19.46 -3.90
C CYS A 151 2.49 17.95 -3.77
N CYS A 152 2.39 17.38 -2.57
CA CYS A 152 2.65 15.96 -2.33
C CYS A 152 1.47 15.24 -1.69
N ILE A 153 1.39 13.93 -1.94
CA ILE A 153 0.58 12.99 -1.16
C ILE A 153 1.34 11.67 -1.02
N VAL A 154 1.06 10.92 0.05
CA VAL A 154 1.57 9.56 0.26
C VAL A 154 0.42 8.58 0.21
N TYR A 155 0.61 7.46 -0.47
CA TYR A 155 -0.35 6.39 -0.66
C TYR A 155 0.31 5.03 -0.40
N ASN A 156 -0.45 4.00 -0.05
CA ASN A 156 0.03 2.63 0.06
C ASN A 156 -0.60 1.78 -1.04
N PHE A 157 0.21 1.01 -1.76
CA PHE A 157 -0.27 0.13 -2.83
C PHE A 157 -1.37 -0.84 -2.35
N CYS A 158 -1.19 -1.42 -1.15
CA CYS A 158 -2.19 -2.25 -0.50
C CYS A 158 -2.60 -1.61 0.84
N PRO A 159 -3.89 -1.34 1.08
CA PRO A 159 -4.33 -0.74 2.34
C PRO A 159 -4.43 -1.73 3.50
N LEU A 160 -4.26 -3.04 3.27
CA LEU A 160 -4.43 -4.06 4.30
C LEU A 160 -3.11 -4.45 5.00
N SER A 161 -3.20 -4.73 6.29
CA SER A 161 -2.12 -5.34 7.07
C SER A 161 -2.46 -6.81 7.35
N PHE A 162 -1.57 -7.73 6.98
CA PHE A 162 -1.77 -9.17 7.14
C PHE A 162 -0.83 -9.72 8.20
N MET A 163 -1.34 -10.60 9.07
CA MET A 163 -0.55 -11.19 10.14
C MET A 163 -0.83 -12.67 10.33
N GLU A 164 0.22 -13.39 10.72
CA GLU A 164 0.12 -14.74 11.25
C GLU A 164 -0.42 -14.76 12.68
N ASP A 165 -0.73 -15.97 13.18
CA ASP A 165 -1.10 -16.19 14.58
C ASP A 165 -0.03 -15.77 15.59
N SER A 166 1.22 -15.64 15.13
CA SER A 166 2.35 -15.18 15.92
C SER A 166 2.47 -13.65 16.00
N ALA A 167 1.59 -12.90 15.32
CA ALA A 167 1.70 -11.47 15.00
C ALA A 167 2.87 -11.10 14.08
N ARG A 168 3.46 -12.08 13.37
CA ARG A 168 4.42 -11.80 12.31
C ARG A 168 3.67 -11.19 11.12
N ASN A 169 4.18 -10.05 10.63
CA ASN A 169 3.65 -9.38 9.45
C ASN A 169 3.89 -10.22 8.18
N ILE A 170 2.89 -10.27 7.30
CA ILE A 170 2.97 -10.83 5.96
C ILE A 170 2.80 -9.67 4.98
N THR A 171 3.80 -9.41 4.14
CA THR A 171 3.69 -8.38 3.10
C THR A 171 2.99 -8.93 1.85
N PRO A 172 2.40 -8.08 0.99
CA PRO A 172 1.74 -8.52 -0.24
C PRO A 172 2.60 -9.44 -1.13
N ASP A 173 3.92 -9.24 -1.17
CA ASP A 173 4.84 -10.09 -1.93
C ASP A 173 5.01 -11.51 -1.34
N GLN A 174 4.76 -11.69 -0.04
CA GLN A 174 4.88 -12.95 0.71
C GLN A 174 3.61 -13.80 0.70
N LEU A 175 2.49 -13.23 0.24
CA LEU A 175 1.26 -13.98 -0.03
C LEU A 175 1.50 -15.03 -1.12
N ARG A 176 0.61 -16.03 -1.23
CA ARG A 176 0.78 -17.16 -2.14
C ARG A 176 -0.48 -17.45 -2.93
N GLY A 177 -0.29 -18.17 -4.03
CA GLY A 177 -1.37 -18.72 -4.85
C GLY A 177 -2.31 -17.66 -5.41
N GLU A 178 -3.56 -18.06 -5.58
CA GLU A 178 -4.61 -17.25 -6.20
C GLU A 178 -4.94 -15.98 -5.40
N ALA A 179 -4.86 -16.03 -4.07
CA ALA A 179 -5.10 -14.88 -3.22
C ALA A 179 -4.12 -13.72 -3.49
N LYS A 180 -2.83 -14.03 -3.70
CA LYS A 180 -1.84 -13.03 -4.08
C LYS A 180 -2.18 -12.43 -5.45
N LYS A 181 -2.52 -13.26 -6.43
CA LYS A 181 -2.85 -12.80 -7.78
C LYS A 181 -4.02 -11.80 -7.76
N ARG A 182 -5.14 -12.19 -7.14
CA ARG A 182 -6.33 -11.34 -7.01
C ARG A 182 -6.05 -10.03 -6.28
N LEU A 183 -5.27 -10.09 -5.19
CA LEU A 183 -4.88 -8.89 -4.46
C LEU A 183 -4.06 -7.94 -5.34
N LEU A 184 -3.06 -8.47 -6.04
CA LEU A 184 -2.19 -7.67 -6.90
C LEU A 184 -2.95 -7.03 -8.07
N GLU A 185 -3.88 -7.77 -8.67
CA GLU A 185 -4.76 -7.28 -9.75
C GLU A 185 -5.67 -6.14 -9.26
N ALA A 186 -6.35 -6.33 -8.13
CA ALA A 186 -7.23 -5.31 -7.54
C ALA A 186 -6.45 -4.05 -7.15
N CYS A 187 -5.29 -4.20 -6.50
CA CYS A 187 -4.44 -3.07 -6.13
C CYS A 187 -3.87 -2.34 -7.36
N ASP A 188 -3.52 -3.04 -8.44
CA ASP A 188 -3.06 -2.39 -9.68
C ASP A 188 -4.16 -1.60 -10.36
N GLU A 189 -5.39 -2.13 -10.39
CA GLU A 189 -6.53 -1.41 -10.92
C GLU A 189 -6.81 -0.14 -10.12
N ALA A 190 -6.83 -0.25 -8.79
CA ALA A 190 -6.99 0.91 -7.92
C ALA A 190 -5.85 1.92 -8.11
N LEU A 191 -4.59 1.47 -8.20
CA LEU A 191 -3.46 2.37 -8.41
C LEU A 191 -3.58 3.14 -9.73
N ARG A 192 -3.98 2.47 -10.83
CA ARG A 192 -4.22 3.15 -12.12
C ARG A 192 -5.30 4.23 -11.99
N LYS A 193 -6.42 3.93 -11.32
CA LYS A 193 -7.49 4.90 -11.03
C LYS A 193 -6.99 6.08 -10.20
N VAL A 194 -6.16 5.84 -9.18
CA VAL A 194 -5.57 6.89 -8.34
C VAL A 194 -4.64 7.79 -9.17
N VAL A 195 -3.77 7.22 -10.01
CA VAL A 195 -2.87 8.01 -10.87
C VAL A 195 -3.65 8.81 -11.91
N GLU A 196 -4.69 8.22 -12.51
CA GLU A 196 -5.58 8.89 -13.44
C GLU A 196 -6.37 10.04 -12.79
N LEU A 197 -6.83 9.83 -11.55
CA LEU A 197 -7.56 10.83 -10.77
C LEU A 197 -6.66 11.99 -10.32
N LEU A 198 -5.48 11.68 -9.80
CA LEU A 198 -4.59 12.66 -9.17
C LEU A 198 -3.63 13.35 -10.15
N GLN A 199 -3.37 12.72 -11.31
CA GLN A 199 -2.48 13.20 -12.37
C GLN A 199 -1.13 13.74 -11.84
N PRO A 200 -0.38 12.96 -11.03
CA PRO A 200 0.90 13.41 -10.51
C PRO A 200 1.92 13.59 -11.64
N GLU A 201 2.77 14.61 -11.54
CA GLU A 201 3.92 14.76 -12.45
C GLU A 201 4.98 13.67 -12.24
N MET A 202 5.07 13.13 -11.02
CA MET A 202 6.09 12.18 -10.60
C MET A 202 5.57 11.22 -9.53
N ILE A 203 5.90 9.94 -9.68
CA ILE A 203 5.61 8.90 -8.69
C ILE A 203 6.93 8.39 -8.11
N VAL A 204 6.99 8.33 -6.78
CA VAL A 204 8.14 7.80 -6.03
C VAL A 204 7.76 6.47 -5.40
N GLY A 205 8.30 5.38 -5.95
CA GLY A 205 8.18 4.06 -5.33
C GLY A 205 9.11 3.93 -4.13
N VAL A 206 8.57 3.83 -2.91
CA VAL A 206 9.35 3.62 -1.69
C VAL A 206 9.68 2.14 -1.54
N GLY A 207 10.82 1.75 -2.11
CA GLY A 207 11.26 0.37 -2.24
C GLY A 207 10.93 -0.24 -3.61
N LYS A 208 11.69 -1.28 -3.97
CA LYS A 208 11.62 -1.91 -5.30
C LYS A 208 10.25 -2.49 -5.66
N PHE A 209 9.53 -3.04 -4.69
CA PHE A 209 8.17 -3.56 -4.92
C PHE A 209 7.23 -2.43 -5.34
N ALA A 210 7.14 -1.35 -4.54
CA ALA A 210 6.27 -0.22 -4.83
C ALA A 210 6.63 0.45 -6.16
N TYR A 211 7.93 0.61 -6.45
CA TYR A 211 8.41 1.09 -7.75
C TYR A 211 7.93 0.23 -8.91
N ALA A 212 8.08 -1.10 -8.84
CA ALA A 212 7.66 -1.99 -9.92
C ALA A 212 6.14 -1.88 -10.20
N ARG A 213 5.32 -1.71 -9.16
CA ARG A 213 3.86 -1.49 -9.33
C ARG A 213 3.55 -0.13 -9.95
N ALA A 214 4.23 0.92 -9.49
CA ALA A 214 4.10 2.26 -10.03
C ALA A 214 4.52 2.36 -11.51
N ALA A 215 5.64 1.74 -11.87
CA ALA A 215 6.14 1.71 -13.24
C ALA A 215 5.15 0.99 -14.17
N ALA A 216 4.67 -0.20 -13.76
CA ALA A 216 3.67 -0.93 -14.53
C ALA A 216 2.35 -0.14 -14.70
N ALA A 217 1.91 0.59 -13.67
CA ALA A 217 0.74 1.45 -13.78
C ALA A 217 0.95 2.61 -14.77
N SER A 218 2.11 3.27 -14.74
CA SER A 218 2.45 4.36 -15.67
C SER A 218 2.55 3.86 -17.12
N GLU A 219 3.20 2.73 -17.36
CA GLU A 219 3.29 2.08 -18.68
C GLU A 219 1.90 1.71 -19.22
N TRP A 220 1.04 1.15 -18.36
CA TRP A 220 -0.33 0.81 -18.73
C TRP A 220 -1.13 2.05 -19.12
N LEU A 221 -1.08 3.13 -18.32
CA LEU A 221 -1.82 4.37 -18.60
C LEU A 221 -1.34 5.03 -19.90
N THR A 222 -0.02 5.01 -20.15
CA THR A 222 0.57 5.52 -21.39
C THR A 222 0.09 4.73 -22.60
N SER A 223 0.12 3.40 -22.55
CA SER A 223 -0.32 2.53 -23.66
C SER A 223 -1.82 2.60 -23.95
N HIS A 224 -2.63 3.02 -22.98
CA HIS A 224 -4.09 3.14 -23.11
C HIS A 224 -4.56 4.58 -23.37
N ASN A 225 -3.64 5.52 -23.67
CA ASN A 225 -3.94 6.93 -23.91
C ASN A 225 -4.80 7.56 -22.80
N SER A 226 -4.52 7.21 -21.54
CA SER A 226 -5.19 7.81 -20.39
C SER A 226 -4.91 9.32 -20.31
N GLN A 227 -5.84 10.06 -19.71
CA GLN A 227 -5.71 11.50 -19.48
C GLN A 227 -4.49 11.88 -18.63
N ALA A 228 -4.01 10.99 -17.75
CA ALA A 228 -2.80 11.25 -16.96
C ALA A 228 -1.52 11.32 -17.80
N GLY A 229 -1.51 10.75 -19.02
CA GLY A 229 -0.33 10.70 -19.87
C GLY A 229 0.84 9.92 -19.27
N ALA A 230 2.05 10.20 -19.75
CA ALA A 230 3.28 9.56 -19.28
C ALA A 230 3.76 10.20 -17.97
N VAL A 231 3.63 9.45 -16.86
CA VAL A 231 4.07 9.90 -15.53
C VAL A 231 5.48 9.42 -15.24
N ARG A 232 6.37 10.30 -14.77
CA ARG A 232 7.74 9.93 -14.40
C ARG A 232 7.73 9.07 -13.14
N VAL A 233 8.46 7.96 -13.14
CA VAL A 233 8.53 7.03 -12.00
C VAL A 233 9.98 6.74 -11.65
N PHE A 234 10.35 6.86 -10.38
CA PHE A 234 11.64 6.40 -9.88
C PHE A 234 11.49 5.78 -8.49
N ASP A 235 12.55 5.09 -8.03
CA ASP A 235 12.57 4.45 -6.72
C ASP A 235 13.52 5.13 -5.74
N ILE A 236 13.14 5.05 -4.46
CA ILE A 236 14.07 5.23 -3.34
C ILE A 236 14.16 3.93 -2.53
N PRO A 237 15.27 3.69 -1.80
CA PRO A 237 15.32 2.57 -0.86
C PRO A 237 14.18 2.63 0.16
N HIS A 238 13.70 1.48 0.64
CA HIS A 238 12.70 1.47 1.69
C HIS A 238 13.35 1.85 3.05
N PRO A 239 12.73 2.70 3.89
CA PRO A 239 13.29 3.13 5.19
C PRO A 239 13.34 2.06 6.28
N SER A 240 13.07 0.79 5.95
CA SER A 240 12.87 -0.26 6.96
C SER A 240 14.18 -0.58 7.69
N PRO A 241 14.16 -0.77 9.02
CA PRO A 241 15.31 -1.28 9.76
C PRO A 241 15.81 -2.65 9.28
N ALA A 242 14.98 -3.40 8.54
CA ALA A 242 15.38 -4.66 7.94
C ALA A 242 16.40 -4.51 6.79
N SER A 243 16.55 -3.31 6.20
CA SER A 243 17.56 -3.03 5.18
C SER A 243 18.88 -2.59 5.83
N PRO A 244 19.98 -3.34 5.63
CA PRO A 244 21.31 -2.95 6.12
C PRO A 244 21.79 -1.61 5.56
N GLU A 245 21.35 -1.24 4.35
CA GLU A 245 21.68 0.03 3.70
C GLU A 245 20.93 1.19 4.37
N ALA A 246 19.62 1.02 4.61
CA ALA A 246 18.82 2.03 5.30
C ALA A 246 19.35 2.36 6.70
N ASN A 247 19.98 1.40 7.37
CA ASN A 247 20.59 1.59 8.68
C ASN A 247 21.90 2.39 8.66
N GLN A 248 22.53 2.57 7.50
CA GLN A 248 23.77 3.33 7.37
C GLN A 248 23.54 4.81 7.05
N GLY A 249 22.38 5.19 6.53
CA GLY A 249 22.07 6.56 6.12
C GLY A 249 20.95 6.65 5.11
N TRP A 250 19.74 6.20 5.49
CA TRP A 250 18.58 6.19 4.57
C TRP A 250 18.23 7.57 4.02
N ASP A 251 18.32 8.60 4.85
CA ASP A 251 18.04 9.98 4.50
C ASP A 251 18.97 10.48 3.38
N LYS A 252 20.26 10.13 3.44
CA LYS A 252 21.24 10.48 2.39
C LYS A 252 20.94 9.76 1.08
N LEU A 253 20.59 8.47 1.12
CA LEU A 253 20.18 7.70 -0.06
C LEU A 253 18.94 8.29 -0.73
N ALA A 254 17.92 8.63 0.06
CA ALA A 254 16.68 9.21 -0.45
C ALA A 254 16.90 10.63 -0.99
N LEU A 255 17.63 11.48 -0.26
CA LEU A 255 17.93 12.84 -0.68
C LEU A 255 18.73 12.89 -1.99
N HIS A 256 19.74 12.03 -2.14
CA HIS A 256 20.50 11.94 -3.37
C HIS A 256 19.61 11.57 -4.57
N LYS A 257 18.66 10.64 -4.38
CA LYS A 257 17.68 10.29 -5.42
C LYS A 257 16.70 11.43 -5.72
N PHE A 258 16.23 12.15 -4.71
CA PHE A 258 15.35 13.31 -4.92
C PHE A 258 16.02 14.41 -5.74
N ASP A 259 17.33 14.64 -5.52
CA ASP A 259 18.12 15.58 -6.29
C ASP A 259 18.33 15.11 -7.74
N GLN A 260 18.82 13.88 -7.93
CA GLN A 260 19.08 13.29 -9.25
C GLN A 260 17.86 13.32 -10.18
N GLU A 261 16.67 13.05 -9.63
CA GLU A 261 15.43 12.94 -10.40
C GLU A 261 14.72 14.29 -10.55
N GLY A 262 15.27 15.35 -9.96
CA GLY A 262 14.74 16.71 -10.03
C GLY A 262 13.50 16.96 -9.16
N LEU A 263 13.23 16.10 -8.17
CA LEU A 263 12.11 16.26 -7.23
C LEU A 263 12.25 17.55 -6.41
N LEU A 264 13.47 17.87 -5.94
CA LEU A 264 13.72 19.08 -5.16
C LEU A 264 13.40 20.35 -5.98
N LYS A 265 13.81 20.35 -7.25
CA LYS A 265 13.50 21.45 -8.20
C LYS A 265 11.99 21.57 -8.44
N LEU A 266 11.30 20.44 -8.60
CA LEU A 266 9.87 20.41 -8.89
C LEU A 266 9.01 20.90 -7.69
N THR A 267 9.42 20.53 -6.48
CA THR A 267 8.77 20.93 -5.23
C THR A 267 9.17 22.33 -4.76
N GLY A 268 10.33 22.83 -5.18
CA GLY A 268 10.89 24.09 -4.68
C GLY A 268 11.53 23.97 -3.30
N TRP A 269 11.69 22.74 -2.78
CA TRP A 269 12.35 22.52 -1.51
C TRP A 269 13.85 22.86 -1.61
N THR A 270 14.29 23.78 -0.76
CA THR A 270 15.67 24.29 -0.81
C THR A 270 16.58 23.48 0.09
N VAL A 271 17.68 22.99 -0.49
CA VAL A 271 18.74 22.23 0.21
C VAL A 271 20.08 22.82 -0.20
N SER A 272 21.02 22.97 0.73
CA SER A 272 22.35 23.52 0.40
C SER A 272 23.16 22.56 -0.47
N ASP A 273 23.98 23.12 -1.37
CA ASP A 273 24.85 22.34 -2.26
C ASP A 273 25.78 21.41 -1.48
N ASP A 274 26.33 21.87 -0.35
CA ASP A 274 27.19 21.05 0.52
C ASP A 274 26.46 19.79 1.02
N ARG A 275 25.19 19.93 1.38
CA ARG A 275 24.37 18.80 1.86
C ARG A 275 24.01 17.84 0.72
N LEU A 276 23.76 18.35 -0.48
CA LEU A 276 23.53 17.52 -1.67
C LEU A 276 24.79 16.73 -2.05
N GLN A 277 25.96 17.37 -2.01
CA GLN A 277 27.25 16.72 -2.23
C GLN A 277 27.56 15.66 -1.17
N GLU A 278 27.27 15.95 0.10
CA GLU A 278 27.41 14.98 1.20
C GLU A 278 26.48 13.77 0.98
N ALA A 279 25.22 14.01 0.63
CA ALA A 279 24.25 12.95 0.36
C ALA A 279 24.68 12.07 -0.82
N ALA A 280 25.22 12.66 -1.90
CA ALA A 280 25.76 11.92 -3.04
C ALA A 280 26.94 11.03 -2.64
N LYS A 281 27.94 11.59 -1.96
CA LYS A 281 29.13 10.85 -1.49
C LYS A 281 28.75 9.69 -0.58
N GLU A 282 27.85 9.93 0.38
CA GLU A 282 27.43 8.91 1.33
C GLU A 282 26.56 7.82 0.67
N SER A 283 25.68 8.22 -0.26
CA SER A 283 24.91 7.27 -1.07
C SER A 283 25.82 6.32 -1.86
N GLU A 284 26.83 6.86 -2.54
CA GLU A 284 27.83 6.06 -3.27
C GLU A 284 28.58 5.12 -2.34
N ARG A 285 29.04 5.60 -1.18
CA ARG A 285 29.72 4.79 -0.17
C ARG A 285 28.87 3.60 0.28
N ILE A 286 27.59 3.85 0.58
CA ILE A 286 26.66 2.80 1.04
C ILE A 286 26.42 1.76 -0.07
N ILE A 287 26.21 2.21 -1.31
CA ILE A 287 25.98 1.33 -2.48
C ILE A 287 27.23 0.49 -2.77
N GLN A 288 28.42 1.09 -2.75
CA GLN A 288 29.68 0.36 -2.92
C GLN A 288 29.88 -0.69 -1.82
N ALA A 289 29.62 -0.34 -0.56
CA ALA A 289 29.70 -1.27 0.57
C ALA A 289 28.75 -2.46 0.41
N LYS A 290 27.54 -2.24 -0.12
CA LYS A 290 26.59 -3.31 -0.46
C LYS A 290 27.14 -4.23 -1.55
N ASN A 291 27.65 -3.65 -2.64
CA ASN A 291 28.19 -4.42 -3.76
C ASN A 291 29.39 -5.28 -3.33
N ASN A 292 30.26 -4.75 -2.47
CA ASN A 292 31.41 -5.46 -1.91
C ASN A 292 31.03 -6.59 -0.93
N ARG A 293 29.80 -6.61 -0.39
CA ARG A 293 29.28 -7.68 0.47
C ARG A 293 28.63 -8.84 -0.32
N SER A 294 28.28 -8.63 -1.59
CA SER A 294 27.71 -9.67 -2.46
C SER A 294 28.77 -10.74 -2.81
N PRO A 295 28.41 -12.01 -3.09
CA PRO A 295 29.19 -13.19 -2.69
C PRO A 295 30.44 -13.47 -3.56
N ALA A 296 31.48 -12.66 -3.42
CA ALA A 296 32.85 -13.01 -3.82
C ALA A 296 33.60 -13.75 -2.69
N LYS A 297 33.01 -13.86 -1.48
CA LYS A 297 33.66 -14.43 -0.28
C LYS A 297 33.32 -15.91 0.03
N ARG A 298 32.76 -16.67 -0.91
CA ARG A 298 32.62 -18.15 -0.81
C ARG A 298 33.67 -18.95 -1.60
N ARG A 299 34.53 -18.30 -2.39
CA ARG A 299 35.68 -18.93 -3.06
C ARG A 299 36.98 -18.43 -2.43
N ARG A 300 37.28 -18.86 -1.20
CA ARG A 300 38.63 -18.81 -0.62
C ARG A 300 38.70 -19.64 0.67
N THR A 301 38.31 -20.92 0.59
CA THR A 301 38.70 -21.97 1.54
C THR A 301 38.66 -23.34 0.86
N VAL A 302 39.32 -23.45 -0.29
CA VAL A 302 39.91 -24.71 -0.78
C VAL A 302 41.20 -24.24 -1.47
N ASP A 303 42.30 -24.95 -1.25
CA ASP A 303 43.67 -24.65 -1.68
C ASP A 303 44.50 -23.83 -0.69
N GLY A 304 44.90 -24.54 0.37
CA GLY A 304 46.07 -24.22 1.18
C GLY A 304 46.82 -25.52 1.48
N VAL A 305 47.56 -26.01 0.48
CA VAL A 305 48.62 -27.02 0.68
C VAL A 305 49.92 -26.26 0.96
N SER A 306 50.52 -26.52 2.11
CA SER A 306 51.97 -26.44 2.42
C SER A 306 52.15 -27.14 3.78
N SER A 307 52.66 -28.36 3.85
CA SER A 307 54.09 -28.77 3.83
C SER A 307 54.86 -28.28 5.06
N ASP A 308 54.97 -29.13 6.10
CA ASP A 308 56.23 -29.41 6.81
C ASP A 308 56.04 -30.58 7.82
N GLY A 309 57.08 -31.39 7.97
CA GLY A 309 56.98 -32.78 8.42
C GLY A 309 57.59 -33.17 9.77
N SER A 310 57.25 -34.43 10.14
CA SER A 310 58.00 -35.43 10.94
C SER A 310 58.01 -35.33 12.49
N PRO A 311 58.23 -36.44 13.24
CA PRO A 311 57.46 -37.71 13.25
C PRO A 311 57.19 -38.33 14.67
N SER A 312 56.10 -39.14 14.77
CA SER A 312 55.86 -40.34 15.65
C SER A 312 55.81 -40.22 17.21
N PRO A 313 55.30 -41.22 17.99
CA PRO A 313 54.70 -42.51 17.62
C PRO A 313 53.42 -42.98 18.40
N GLU A 314 52.86 -44.09 17.91
CA GLU A 314 52.10 -45.16 18.61
C GLU A 314 50.67 -44.91 19.17
N LYS A 315 49.68 -45.57 18.54
CA LYS A 315 49.08 -46.80 19.09
C LYS A 315 48.18 -47.54 18.08
N ARG A 316 48.18 -48.84 18.30
CA ARG A 316 47.86 -49.97 17.41
C ARG A 316 46.53 -50.58 17.80
N LYS A 317 45.76 -51.08 16.81
CA LYS A 317 44.84 -52.26 16.80
C LYS A 317 43.59 -51.94 15.94
N SER A 318 43.45 -52.43 14.71
CA SER A 318 43.32 -53.81 14.17
C SER A 318 41.86 -54.27 14.01
N ARG A 319 41.60 -54.84 12.82
CA ARG A 319 40.46 -55.68 12.33
C ARG A 319 39.50 -54.94 11.39
N LYS A 320 39.07 -55.49 10.24
CA LYS A 320 39.52 -56.62 9.40
C LYS A 320 38.76 -56.43 8.07
N ALA A 321 39.41 -56.72 6.96
CA ALA A 321 38.91 -56.57 5.60
C ALA A 321 37.76 -57.53 5.24
N GLN A 322 36.94 -57.13 4.26
CA GLN A 322 36.51 -58.03 3.20
C GLN A 322 36.27 -57.24 1.90
N SER A 323 37.07 -57.60 0.90
CA SER A 323 37.10 -57.15 -0.48
C SER A 323 36.06 -57.90 -1.32
N VAL A 324 35.46 -57.23 -2.31
CA VAL A 324 35.14 -57.83 -3.60
C VAL A 324 35.53 -56.85 -4.71
N GLU A 325 36.25 -57.40 -5.67
CA GLU A 325 36.96 -56.79 -6.78
C GLU A 325 36.03 -56.39 -7.96
N ASP A 326 36.51 -55.40 -8.71
CA ASP A 326 36.47 -55.22 -10.18
C ASP A 326 35.14 -55.19 -10.96
N SER A 327 34.97 -54.10 -11.72
CA SER A 327 35.20 -54.14 -13.18
C SER A 327 35.07 -52.77 -13.84
N ARG A 328 36.14 -52.38 -14.52
CA ARG A 328 36.31 -51.19 -15.38
C ARG A 328 35.38 -51.20 -16.60
N ARG A 329 34.98 -50.01 -17.10
CA ARG A 329 35.20 -49.62 -18.51
C ARG A 329 34.82 -48.15 -18.83
N ASN A 330 35.86 -47.41 -19.22
CA ASN A 330 36.00 -46.43 -20.32
C ASN A 330 34.97 -45.34 -20.59
N CYS A 331 35.47 -44.09 -20.47
CA CYS A 331 35.14 -42.95 -21.33
C CYS A 331 35.63 -43.15 -22.78
N PRO A 332 35.19 -42.29 -23.70
CA PRO A 332 36.17 -41.40 -24.33
C PRO A 332 35.73 -39.93 -24.37
N SER A 333 36.67 -39.08 -24.78
CA SER A 333 36.83 -37.68 -24.41
C SER A 333 36.94 -36.76 -25.64
N VAL A 334 36.56 -35.48 -25.45
CA VAL A 334 37.00 -34.21 -26.13
C VAL A 334 36.71 -34.03 -27.65
N PRO A 335 36.88 -32.84 -28.29
CA PRO A 335 37.33 -31.48 -27.86
C PRO A 335 36.39 -30.32 -28.32
N GLY A 336 36.56 -29.00 -28.07
CA GLY A 336 37.56 -28.12 -27.45
C GLY A 336 37.28 -26.64 -27.87
N GLY A 337 37.81 -25.66 -27.12
CA GLY A 337 38.04 -24.22 -27.48
C GLY A 337 36.81 -23.33 -27.76
N THR A 338 36.75 -22.00 -27.60
CA THR A 338 37.72 -20.94 -27.24
C THR A 338 36.93 -19.63 -26.98
N GLN A 339 37.37 -18.84 -25.99
CA GLN A 339 37.39 -17.36 -25.82
C GLN A 339 36.26 -16.38 -26.28
N PHE A 340 35.93 -15.48 -25.33
CA PHE A 340 35.53 -14.05 -25.39
C PHE A 340 34.29 -13.59 -26.20
N THR A 341 33.30 -13.01 -25.50
CA THR A 341 32.84 -11.60 -25.58
C THR A 341 31.55 -11.41 -24.74
N THR A 342 31.45 -10.29 -24.01
CA THR A 342 30.19 -9.77 -23.44
C THR A 342 29.38 -9.08 -24.55
N PRO A 343 28.04 -9.11 -24.51
CA PRO A 343 27.31 -7.94 -23.98
C PRO A 343 25.96 -8.25 -23.28
N GLU A 344 25.58 -7.26 -22.45
CA GLU A 344 24.25 -6.70 -22.12
C GLU A 344 22.93 -7.50 -22.21
N ASN A 345 22.09 -7.21 -21.20
CA ASN A 345 20.62 -7.15 -21.18
C ASN A 345 19.80 -8.30 -21.77
N SER A 346 19.13 -9.05 -20.89
CA SER A 346 17.94 -9.84 -21.25
C SER A 346 16.92 -9.86 -20.11
N VAL A 347 16.03 -8.86 -20.11
CA VAL A 347 14.68 -9.00 -19.57
C VAL A 347 13.79 -9.32 -20.76
N GLU A 348 13.82 -10.59 -21.20
CA GLU A 348 12.86 -11.09 -22.17
C GLU A 348 12.94 -12.62 -22.17
N ARG A 349 12.01 -13.25 -21.44
CA ARG A 349 11.48 -14.59 -21.71
C ARG A 349 10.45 -14.93 -20.65
N TYR A 350 9.21 -14.50 -20.85
CA TYR A 350 8.02 -15.15 -20.29
C TYR A 350 6.73 -14.66 -20.96
N PHE A 351 6.66 -14.60 -22.29
CA PHE A 351 5.36 -14.54 -22.98
C PHE A 351 5.50 -15.16 -24.36
N GLU A 352 5.06 -16.41 -24.48
CA GLU A 352 4.51 -16.95 -25.73
C GLU A 352 3.95 -18.37 -25.45
N ALA A 353 2.64 -18.45 -25.25
CA ALA A 353 1.84 -19.61 -25.59
C ALA A 353 0.37 -19.18 -25.60
N GLY A 354 -0.20 -19.10 -26.80
CA GLY A 354 -1.64 -18.85 -27.01
C GLY A 354 -2.50 -20.01 -26.49
N TYR A 355 -3.68 -19.67 -25.99
CA TYR A 355 -4.70 -20.62 -25.56
C TYR A 355 -5.73 -20.85 -26.68
N PRO A 356 -6.06 -22.10 -27.05
CA PRO A 356 -7.31 -22.41 -27.72
C PRO A 356 -8.44 -22.64 -26.70
N SER A 357 -9.60 -22.09 -27.04
CA SER A 357 -10.89 -22.28 -26.35
C SER A 357 -11.35 -23.73 -26.42
N TYR A 358 -11.62 -24.35 -25.27
CA TYR A 358 -12.49 -25.52 -25.18
C TYR A 358 -13.42 -25.41 -23.96
N ALA A 359 -14.72 -25.47 -24.23
CA ALA A 359 -15.78 -25.66 -23.25
C ALA A 359 -15.75 -27.09 -22.73
N VAL A 360 -15.77 -27.27 -21.41
CA VAL A 360 -15.99 -28.56 -20.76
C VAL A 360 -17.00 -28.40 -19.63
N THR A 361 -18.05 -29.21 -19.70
CA THR A 361 -19.14 -29.37 -18.75
C THR A 361 -18.65 -30.02 -17.44
N ALA A 362 -19.10 -29.49 -16.30
CA ALA A 362 -18.77 -30.01 -14.98
C ALA A 362 -19.71 -31.18 -14.59
N PRO A 363 -19.19 -32.27 -13.97
CA PRO A 363 -20.04 -33.30 -13.37
C PRO A 363 -20.44 -32.92 -11.93
N SER A 364 -21.72 -33.15 -11.62
CA SER A 364 -22.36 -32.91 -10.33
C SER A 364 -21.88 -33.89 -9.26
N ILE A 365 -21.38 -33.39 -8.13
CA ILE A 365 -21.04 -34.18 -6.94
C ILE A 365 -22.15 -33.97 -5.89
N PRO A 366 -22.77 -35.04 -5.35
CA PRO A 366 -23.79 -34.91 -4.31
C PRO A 366 -23.16 -34.57 -2.93
N PRO A 367 -23.85 -33.80 -2.07
CA PRO A 367 -23.32 -33.41 -0.76
C PRO A 367 -23.33 -34.59 0.25
N PRO A 368 -22.41 -34.59 1.23
CA PRO A 368 -22.32 -35.64 2.23
C PRO A 368 -23.44 -35.56 3.27
N THR A 369 -23.97 -36.72 3.65
CA THR A 369 -24.98 -36.92 4.69
C THR A 369 -24.34 -36.93 6.08
N TRP A 370 -24.81 -36.07 6.98
CA TRP A 370 -24.47 -36.11 8.41
C TRP A 370 -25.66 -36.69 9.21
N PRO A 371 -25.43 -37.62 10.17
CA PRO A 371 -26.51 -38.19 10.96
C PRO A 371 -27.01 -37.21 12.03
N SER A 372 -28.33 -37.08 12.06
CA SER A 372 -29.13 -36.34 13.03
C SER A 372 -29.19 -37.05 14.39
N GLN A 373 -28.67 -36.43 15.45
CA GLN A 373 -29.14 -36.68 16.83
C GLN A 373 -29.12 -35.38 17.63
N TRP A 374 -30.32 -34.82 17.85
CA TRP A 374 -30.61 -33.86 18.92
C TRP A 374 -31.58 -34.54 19.89
N SER A 375 -31.21 -34.57 21.17
CA SER A 375 -32.10 -34.94 22.27
C SER A 375 -31.86 -34.00 23.47
N ASN A 376 -32.88 -33.17 23.75
CA ASN A 376 -33.30 -32.64 25.04
C ASN A 376 -32.28 -31.97 25.99
N SER A 377 -32.43 -30.66 26.14
CA SER A 377 -32.34 -29.98 27.45
C SER A 377 -33.48 -30.47 28.36
N PRO A 378 -33.32 -30.60 29.70
CA PRO A 378 -33.34 -29.41 30.57
C PRO A 378 -32.49 -29.50 31.85
N GLN A 379 -32.08 -28.33 32.37
CA GLN A 379 -32.31 -27.84 33.74
C GLN A 379 -31.19 -26.88 34.21
N VAL A 380 -31.63 -25.68 34.60
CA VAL A 380 -30.87 -24.62 35.26
C VAL A 380 -30.98 -24.83 36.77
N PRO A 381 -29.88 -24.86 37.54
CA PRO A 381 -29.95 -24.72 38.99
C PRO A 381 -29.91 -23.25 39.39
N SER A 382 -30.98 -22.83 40.06
CA SER A 382 -31.09 -21.62 40.85
C SER A 382 -30.08 -21.59 42.01
N GLY A 383 -29.37 -20.47 42.19
CA GLY A 383 -28.53 -20.24 43.36
C GLY A 383 -27.90 -18.85 43.39
N PHE A 384 -28.65 -17.85 43.88
CA PHE A 384 -28.12 -16.56 44.31
C PHE A 384 -28.00 -16.55 45.84
N PRO A 385 -26.90 -16.05 46.42
CA PRO A 385 -26.93 -15.39 47.72
C PRO A 385 -26.99 -13.87 47.55
N ASN A 386 -27.90 -13.27 48.31
CA ASN A 386 -28.12 -11.82 48.47
C ASN A 386 -26.83 -11.05 48.81
N SER A 387 -26.50 -10.04 48.00
CA SER A 387 -25.67 -8.91 48.42
C SER A 387 -26.30 -7.61 47.93
N LYS A 388 -26.65 -6.73 48.88
CA LYS A 388 -27.32 -5.43 48.68
C LYS A 388 -26.50 -4.50 47.76
N PRO A 389 -27.14 -3.66 46.93
CA PRO A 389 -26.45 -2.61 46.19
C PRO A 389 -26.01 -1.46 47.12
N PRO A 390 -24.86 -0.80 46.86
CA PRO A 390 -24.38 0.28 47.72
C PRO A 390 -25.24 1.54 47.55
N GLN A 391 -25.63 2.11 48.70
CA GLN A 391 -26.32 3.39 48.81
C GLN A 391 -25.33 4.54 48.64
N TRP A 392 -25.71 5.54 47.85
CA TRP A 392 -24.99 6.79 47.66
C TRP A 392 -25.47 7.82 48.68
N ASN A 393 -24.57 8.44 49.45
CA ASN A 393 -24.88 9.51 50.40
C ASN A 393 -23.97 10.72 50.10
N PRO A 394 -24.51 11.94 49.82
CA PRO A 394 -23.71 13.11 49.51
C PRO A 394 -23.49 13.94 50.78
N SER A 395 -22.31 13.89 51.38
CA SER A 395 -21.83 14.90 52.36
C SER A 395 -20.36 14.68 52.71
N SER A 396 -19.46 15.41 52.05
CA SER A 396 -18.20 15.88 52.67
C SER A 396 -17.47 16.83 51.71
N GLN A 397 -17.55 18.12 52.04
CA GLN A 397 -16.73 19.20 51.51
C GLN A 397 -15.26 18.98 51.89
N PHE A 398 -14.32 19.17 50.95
CA PHE A 398 -12.98 19.71 51.26
C PHE A 398 -12.37 20.37 50.01
N MET A 399 -12.41 21.71 50.03
CA MET A 399 -11.43 22.71 49.59
C MET A 399 -10.42 22.33 48.48
N LEU A 400 -10.62 22.90 47.28
CA LEU A 400 -9.58 23.07 46.25
C LEU A 400 -9.21 24.55 46.14
N GLN A 401 -7.91 24.84 46.28
CA GLN A 401 -7.30 26.17 46.09
C GLN A 401 -7.08 26.44 44.59
N SER A 402 -7.38 27.66 44.13
CA SER A 402 -6.94 28.26 42.84
C SER A 402 -5.67 29.11 43.08
N PRO A 403 -4.79 29.42 42.09
CA PRO A 403 -5.05 30.39 40.99
C PRO A 403 -4.11 30.20 39.73
N PRO A 404 -3.87 31.17 38.80
CA PRO A 404 -4.59 32.41 38.46
C PRO A 404 -5.04 32.52 36.98
N GLN A 405 -5.97 33.45 36.78
CA GLN A 405 -6.51 33.93 35.50
C GLN A 405 -5.53 34.87 34.79
N TRP A 406 -5.51 34.82 33.45
CA TRP A 406 -5.06 35.92 32.60
C TRP A 406 -6.23 36.41 31.74
N SER A 407 -6.43 37.73 31.79
CA SER A 407 -7.48 38.51 31.15
C SER A 407 -7.04 39.03 29.78
N GLY A 408 -7.90 38.88 28.76
CA GLY A 408 -7.80 39.57 27.47
C GLY A 408 -9.13 39.48 26.73
N ALA A 409 -9.78 40.63 26.52
CA ALA A 409 -11.17 40.81 26.09
C ALA A 409 -11.42 40.51 24.58
N PRO A 410 -12.71 40.39 24.15
CA PRO A 410 -13.13 39.85 22.85
C PRO A 410 -13.58 40.93 21.84
N TRP A 411 -13.60 40.60 20.54
CA TRP A 411 -14.24 41.35 19.44
C TRP A 411 -14.65 40.40 18.28
N PRO A 412 -15.60 40.78 17.40
CA PRO A 412 -16.96 40.24 17.43
C PRO A 412 -17.29 39.29 16.27
N GLY A 413 -18.38 38.55 16.44
CA GLY A 413 -18.85 37.53 15.51
C GLY A 413 -19.56 38.01 14.26
N THR A 414 -19.70 37.06 13.34
CA THR A 414 -20.75 36.98 12.33
C THR A 414 -21.16 35.51 12.16
N PRO A 415 -22.44 35.22 11.84
CA PRO A 415 -23.07 33.92 12.07
C PRO A 415 -22.78 32.91 10.96
N ALA A 416 -22.68 31.63 11.35
CA ALA A 416 -22.65 30.49 10.43
C ALA A 416 -24.08 30.15 9.96
N PRO A 417 -24.32 29.89 8.66
CA PRO A 417 -25.53 29.20 8.25
C PRO A 417 -25.35 27.69 8.44
N ALA A 418 -26.29 27.10 9.18
CA ALA A 418 -26.44 25.67 9.35
C ALA A 418 -26.88 25.01 8.04
N HIS A 419 -26.04 24.14 7.47
CA HIS A 419 -26.45 23.07 6.57
C HIS A 419 -25.52 21.87 6.77
N SER A 420 -25.76 21.10 7.83
CA SER A 420 -25.21 19.76 7.98
C SER A 420 -26.16 18.76 7.32
N GLY A 421 -25.97 18.52 6.02
CA GLY A 421 -26.44 17.31 5.35
C GLY A 421 -25.48 16.18 5.66
N GLN A 422 -25.58 15.59 6.84
CA GLN A 422 -24.79 14.45 7.25
C GLN A 422 -25.45 13.20 6.66
N TYR A 423 -24.96 12.74 5.50
CA TYR A 423 -25.30 11.43 4.97
C TYR A 423 -24.66 10.37 5.86
N ASP A 424 -25.46 9.79 6.75
CA ASP A 424 -25.08 8.67 7.61
C ASP A 424 -25.07 7.37 6.79
N TYR A 425 -23.95 7.13 6.10
CA TYR A 425 -23.77 5.99 5.20
C TYR A 425 -23.46 4.68 5.93
N TYR A 426 -23.30 4.69 7.26
CA TYR A 426 -22.76 3.54 8.02
C TYR A 426 -23.77 2.81 8.92
N ALA A 427 -25.05 3.21 8.94
CA ALA A 427 -26.09 2.50 9.68
C ALA A 427 -26.50 1.14 9.06
N ALA A 428 -26.11 0.84 7.81
CA ALA A 428 -26.59 -0.34 7.08
C ALA A 428 -25.74 -1.62 7.24
N ARG A 429 -24.62 -1.60 7.98
CA ARG A 429 -23.63 -2.72 7.95
C ARG A 429 -23.64 -3.65 9.18
N SER A 430 -24.62 -3.55 10.07
CA SER A 430 -24.75 -4.47 11.23
C SER A 430 -25.79 -5.60 11.05
N LEU A 431 -26.37 -5.77 9.86
CA LEU A 431 -27.44 -6.77 9.63
C LEU A 431 -27.17 -7.82 8.55
N TYR A 432 -26.00 -7.83 7.91
CA TYR A 432 -25.65 -8.88 6.94
C TYR A 432 -24.44 -9.68 7.42
N GLN A 433 -24.68 -10.55 8.41
CA GLN A 433 -23.90 -11.77 8.67
C GLN A 433 -24.62 -12.63 9.72
N GLN A 434 -25.84 -13.08 9.39
CA GLN A 434 -26.45 -14.25 10.04
C GLN A 434 -27.15 -15.12 8.98
N PRO A 435 -27.05 -16.46 9.05
CA PRO A 435 -27.73 -17.34 8.11
C PRO A 435 -29.22 -17.44 8.46
N ALA A 436 -30.08 -16.83 7.65
CA ALA A 436 -31.53 -16.93 7.82
C ALA A 436 -32.06 -18.23 7.19
N HIS A 437 -32.37 -19.23 8.04
CA HIS A 437 -33.42 -20.19 7.74
C HIS A 437 -34.74 -19.63 8.25
N GLN A 438 -35.67 -19.32 7.35
CA GLN A 438 -37.11 -19.60 7.46
C GLN A 438 -37.80 -19.03 6.22
N GLY A 439 -38.58 -19.90 5.57
CA GLY A 439 -39.30 -19.57 4.35
C GLY A 439 -40.48 -18.65 4.60
N LEU A 440 -40.92 -17.99 3.53
CA LEU A 440 -42.30 -17.55 3.32
C LEU A 440 -42.48 -17.18 1.84
N ALA A 441 -43.75 -17.19 1.45
CA ALA A 441 -44.30 -17.41 0.13
C ALA A 441 -44.04 -16.32 -0.93
N GLN A 442 -44.11 -16.78 -2.18
CA GLN A 442 -44.14 -16.02 -3.43
C GLN A 442 -45.32 -15.03 -3.50
N PRO A 443 -45.18 -13.95 -4.29
CA PRO A 443 -46.30 -13.47 -5.09
C PRO A 443 -45.96 -13.33 -6.59
N SER A 444 -46.76 -14.05 -7.37
CA SER A 444 -47.34 -13.78 -8.69
C SER A 444 -46.70 -12.75 -9.63
N GLN A 445 -46.31 -13.26 -10.80
CA GLN A 445 -45.89 -12.54 -12.01
C GLN A 445 -47.04 -11.71 -12.61
N ILE A 446 -46.72 -10.48 -13.02
CA ILE A 446 -47.50 -9.70 -13.99
C ILE A 446 -46.51 -9.20 -15.06
N LEU A 447 -46.65 -9.71 -16.27
CA LEU A 447 -46.01 -9.19 -17.49
C LEU A 447 -46.96 -8.18 -18.17
N PRO A 448 -46.40 -7.18 -18.87
CA PRO A 448 -46.98 -6.80 -20.16
C PRO A 448 -45.93 -6.59 -21.27
N PRO A 449 -46.38 -6.47 -22.54
CA PRO A 449 -45.67 -6.98 -23.72
C PRO A 449 -44.96 -5.90 -24.56
N SER A 450 -44.11 -6.34 -25.48
CA SER A 450 -43.78 -5.64 -26.75
C SER A 450 -44.46 -6.39 -27.90
N PRO A 451 -44.87 -5.76 -29.02
CA PRO A 451 -43.90 -5.53 -30.12
C PRO A 451 -44.18 -4.35 -31.12
N THR A 452 -43.08 -3.89 -31.75
CA THR A 452 -42.88 -3.47 -33.17
C THR A 452 -43.76 -2.41 -33.87
N LEU A 453 -43.14 -1.36 -34.44
CA LEU A 453 -43.04 -1.05 -35.91
C LEU A 453 -42.66 0.45 -36.18
N SER A 454 -41.59 0.66 -36.96
CA SER A 454 -41.33 1.86 -37.83
C SER A 454 -42.10 1.69 -39.17
N PRO A 455 -42.21 2.63 -40.16
CA PRO A 455 -41.24 3.67 -40.61
C PRO A 455 -41.86 5.00 -41.19
N TRP A 456 -41.03 5.77 -41.95
CA TRP A 456 -41.26 7.00 -42.75
C TRP A 456 -41.05 8.35 -41.99
N GLY A 457 -40.34 9.37 -42.50
CA GLY A 457 -39.83 9.59 -43.85
C GLY A 457 -38.79 10.73 -43.95
N SER A 458 -38.23 10.78 -45.16
CA SER A 458 -37.12 11.57 -45.68
C SER A 458 -37.42 13.08 -45.81
N ASN A 459 -36.38 13.92 -45.75
CA ASN A 459 -36.18 15.03 -46.69
C ASN A 459 -34.74 15.62 -46.61
N VAL A 460 -34.05 15.53 -47.75
CA VAL A 460 -32.83 16.22 -48.23
C VAL A 460 -33.25 16.63 -49.67
N PRO A 461 -32.89 17.78 -50.30
CA PRO A 461 -31.50 18.24 -50.57
C PRO A 461 -31.35 19.78 -50.78
N LEU A 462 -30.28 20.44 -51.25
CA LEU A 462 -29.19 20.11 -52.19
C LEU A 462 -28.11 21.24 -52.18
N ALA A 463 -26.81 20.86 -52.23
CA ALA A 463 -25.63 21.44 -52.95
C ALA A 463 -25.11 22.89 -52.68
N ALA A 464 -23.85 23.27 -52.92
CA ALA A 464 -22.74 22.65 -53.68
C ALA A 464 -21.35 23.26 -53.27
N GLN A 465 -20.27 22.44 -53.35
CA GLN A 465 -18.97 22.66 -54.05
C GLN A 465 -18.12 23.94 -53.72
N ASN A 466 -16.78 23.94 -53.61
CA ASN A 466 -15.74 23.08 -54.19
C ASN A 466 -14.34 23.42 -53.63
N SER A 467 -13.51 22.37 -53.46
CA SER A 467 -12.07 22.22 -53.78
C SER A 467 -10.97 23.24 -53.37
N THR A 468 -10.02 22.71 -52.58
CA THR A 468 -8.56 23.01 -52.52
C THR A 468 -7.85 22.81 -53.87
N PRO A 469 -6.63 23.37 -54.12
CA PRO A 469 -5.37 22.65 -53.79
C PRO A 469 -4.12 23.52 -53.46
N TRP A 470 -3.12 22.86 -52.87
CA TRP A 470 -1.72 23.30 -52.67
C TRP A 470 -0.94 23.53 -53.98
N PRO A 471 0.22 24.22 -53.95
CA PRO A 471 1.48 23.54 -54.32
C PRO A 471 2.78 23.99 -53.61
N LEU A 472 3.68 23.00 -53.45
CA LEU A 472 5.14 22.90 -53.71
C LEU A 472 6.14 24.07 -53.51
N SER A 473 7.11 23.79 -52.61
CA SER A 473 8.60 23.84 -52.71
C SER A 473 9.41 25.07 -53.16
N SER A 474 10.51 25.25 -52.39
CA SER A 474 11.88 25.76 -52.70
C SER A 474 12.15 27.28 -52.66
N PHE A 475 13.08 27.71 -51.79
CA PHE A 475 14.35 28.38 -52.14
C PHE A 475 15.32 28.48 -50.95
N GLN A 476 16.60 28.62 -51.30
CA GLN A 476 17.85 28.51 -50.56
C GLN A 476 18.11 29.60 -49.51
N HIS A 477 18.83 29.26 -48.42
CA HIS A 477 20.22 29.70 -48.18
C HIS A 477 20.88 28.94 -47.04
#